data_AF-S8FJE5-F1
#
_entry.id   AF-S8FJE5-F1
#
_cell.length_a   1.000
_cell.length_b   1.000
_cell.length_c   1.000
_cell.angle_alpha   90.00
_cell.angle_beta   90.00
_cell.angle_gamma   90.00
#
_symmetry.space_group_name_H-M   'P 1'
#
loop_
_entity.id
_entity.type
_entity.pdbx_description
1 polymer ?
#
loop_
_entity_poly.entity_id
_entity_poly.type
_entity_poly.pdbx_seq_one_letter_code
_entity_poly.pdbx_strand_id
1 'polypeptide(L)'
;MLGDDEDVFDSVTWESPATPSNDVVGYAVPSGPGYRQSTSESDEGRGPHDPKWEGYLITSVKDPVKELAETKDAYVSYLVSAKTNLPIFSTPNPSSRRRFQDFVFLRDNLAKDFPACVVPPLPGKHRLEYVTGDRFSPEFMERRRSDLHRFLQRLARHPTLQRSTLLRAFFESTEWHVIMHQHVAHPPGPESSTGVIDSISDTLLNAFSRVRKPDERFLHMRESVDKFEEGITVSERIWTRVRNRTNDGGVEPGEDLTGDYHDLAVAVQGLGFLESGITDPLNHFSNTLLEFSALLRHTTHTTTDPFLVHLHSLLSYSHANRAVLKLRDQKQMDFEELSDYLSGVTAERDRLAAVISGHAGSTGLGLGAYLKDRVDALRGADDDRSRVERMRKLDTKIKELQDAVATAHETSDAFSEEVLREQTVFQYAKDAEMKEMLDNLADGQIEFYKAAMEEWERIIPIIQRIRVDV
;
A
#
# COMPACT_ATOMS: atom_id res chain seq x y z
N MET A 1 12.63 -55.64 30.90
CA MET A 1 11.38 -55.72 30.12
C MET A 1 10.76 -54.35 30.12
N LEU A 2 11.17 -53.53 29.15
CA LEU A 2 10.56 -52.25 28.81
C LEU A 2 10.42 -52.32 27.28
N GLY A 3 9.18 -52.22 26.81
CA GLY A 3 8.79 -52.46 25.43
C GLY A 3 9.01 -51.23 24.56
N ASP A 4 9.37 -51.54 23.32
CA ASP A 4 9.71 -50.66 22.21
C ASP A 4 8.54 -49.73 21.82
N ASP A 5 8.86 -48.45 21.61
CA ASP A 5 8.04 -47.50 20.86
C ASP A 5 8.35 -47.71 19.37
N GLU A 6 7.34 -48.12 18.59
CA GLU A 6 7.44 -48.29 17.13
C GLU A 6 7.38 -46.95 16.39
N ASP A 7 8.32 -46.82 15.44
CA ASP A 7 8.43 -45.80 14.40
C ASP A 7 7.12 -45.63 13.59
N VAL A 8 6.62 -44.39 13.52
CA VAL A 8 5.58 -43.99 12.55
C VAL A 8 6.13 -42.84 11.71
N PHE A 9 7.00 -43.17 10.76
CA PHE A 9 7.40 -42.29 9.67
C PHE A 9 7.83 -43.11 8.44
N ASP A 10 6.89 -43.82 7.82
CA ASP A 10 7.12 -44.38 6.48
C ASP A 10 5.80 -44.49 5.72
N SER A 11 5.52 -43.50 4.86
CA SER A 11 4.95 -43.67 3.50
C SER A 11 4.37 -42.34 2.98
N VAL A 12 5.18 -41.55 2.27
CA VAL A 12 4.67 -40.62 1.25
C VAL A 12 5.35 -40.96 -0.06
N THR A 13 4.65 -41.70 -0.91
CA THR A 13 5.06 -42.03 -2.27
C THR A 13 4.85 -40.82 -3.17
N TRP A 14 5.93 -40.26 -3.69
CA TRP A 14 5.89 -39.22 -4.73
C TRP A 14 5.70 -39.89 -6.10
N GLU A 15 4.49 -39.84 -6.65
CA GLU A 15 4.25 -40.19 -8.06
C GLU A 15 4.56 -38.98 -8.95
N SER A 16 5.62 -39.08 -9.75
CA SER A 16 5.96 -38.11 -10.80
C SER A 16 5.11 -38.36 -12.05
N PRO A 17 4.40 -37.37 -12.62
CA PRO A 17 3.75 -37.53 -13.91
C PRO A 17 4.79 -37.51 -15.04
N ALA A 18 4.77 -38.55 -15.87
CA ALA A 18 5.59 -38.67 -17.07
C ALA A 18 5.28 -37.57 -18.09
N THR A 19 6.34 -37.01 -18.68
CA THR A 19 6.31 -36.06 -19.80
C THR A 19 5.88 -36.74 -21.11
N PRO A 20 4.94 -36.17 -21.88
CA PRO A 20 4.83 -36.47 -23.29
C PRO A 20 5.73 -35.52 -24.10
N SER A 21 6.60 -36.12 -24.92
CA SER A 21 7.35 -35.46 -25.98
C SER A 21 6.42 -34.97 -27.08
N ASN A 22 6.52 -33.69 -27.45
CA ASN A 22 6.12 -33.23 -28.78
C ASN A 22 6.86 -31.94 -29.15
N ASP A 23 7.67 -32.07 -30.21
CA ASP A 23 8.36 -31.00 -30.91
C ASP A 23 7.37 -30.09 -31.64
N VAL A 24 7.29 -28.81 -31.25
CA VAL A 24 6.83 -27.72 -32.12
C VAL A 24 7.68 -26.50 -31.82
N VAL A 25 8.47 -26.08 -32.81
CA VAL A 25 9.27 -24.85 -32.79
C VAL A 25 8.31 -23.65 -32.80
N GLY A 26 8.04 -23.09 -31.62
CA GLY A 26 7.27 -21.87 -31.43
C GLY A 26 8.13 -20.82 -30.74
N TYR A 27 8.18 -19.60 -31.32
CA TYR A 27 8.86 -18.45 -30.74
C TYR A 27 8.49 -18.26 -29.27
N ALA A 28 9.48 -18.37 -28.38
CA ALA A 28 9.31 -18.20 -26.95
C ALA A 28 8.81 -16.77 -26.63
N VAL A 29 7.59 -16.67 -26.12
CA VAL A 29 7.09 -15.45 -25.47
C VAL A 29 7.90 -15.25 -24.18
N PRO A 30 8.48 -14.07 -23.92
CA PRO A 30 9.30 -13.89 -22.73
C PRO A 30 8.46 -14.00 -21.46
N SER A 31 8.72 -15.01 -20.65
CA SER A 31 8.27 -15.15 -19.27
C SER A 31 9.09 -14.18 -18.39
N GLY A 32 8.66 -12.91 -18.35
CA GLY A 32 9.07 -11.94 -17.32
C GLY A 32 7.91 -11.69 -16.35
N PRO A 33 8.08 -10.90 -15.27
CA PRO A 33 7.11 -10.74 -14.18
C PRO A 33 5.80 -10.01 -14.55
N GLY A 34 5.48 -9.92 -15.84
CA GLY A 34 4.15 -9.60 -16.34
C GLY A 34 3.30 -10.84 -16.43
N TYR A 35 2.47 -11.03 -15.42
CA TYR A 35 1.46 -12.07 -15.34
C TYR A 35 0.69 -12.24 -16.67
N ARG A 36 0.50 -13.49 -17.11
CA ARG A 36 -0.60 -13.82 -18.02
C ARG A 36 -1.89 -13.53 -17.27
N GLN A 37 -2.56 -12.43 -17.61
CA GLN A 37 -3.98 -12.29 -17.32
C GLN A 37 -4.67 -13.47 -18.02
N SER A 38 -5.27 -14.38 -17.26
CA SER A 38 -6.10 -15.44 -17.82
C SER A 38 -7.26 -14.76 -18.56
N THR A 39 -7.15 -14.65 -19.88
CA THR A 39 -8.25 -14.21 -20.75
C THR A 39 -9.15 -15.39 -21.13
N SER A 40 -9.00 -16.56 -20.49
CA SER A 40 -9.62 -17.82 -20.93
C SER A 40 -10.57 -18.46 -19.92
N GLU A 41 -10.82 -17.85 -18.76
CA GLU A 41 -11.92 -18.33 -17.90
C GLU A 41 -13.19 -17.53 -18.19
N SER A 42 -14.18 -18.29 -18.66
CA SER A 42 -15.54 -17.93 -19.05
C SER A 42 -16.14 -16.79 -18.24
N ASP A 43 -16.77 -15.85 -18.95
CA ASP A 43 -17.55 -14.72 -18.41
C ASP A 43 -18.75 -15.15 -17.52
N GLU A 44 -18.98 -16.46 -17.38
CA GLU A 44 -20.03 -17.04 -16.54
C GLU A 44 -19.55 -17.15 -15.09
N GLY A 45 -19.79 -16.10 -14.30
CA GLY A 45 -19.54 -16.10 -12.85
C GLY A 45 -18.99 -14.80 -12.27
N ARG A 46 -18.69 -13.80 -13.11
CA ARG A 46 -18.15 -12.52 -12.63
C ARG A 46 -19.23 -11.68 -11.95
N GLY A 47 -18.95 -11.24 -10.73
CA GLY A 47 -19.77 -10.25 -10.02
C GLY A 47 -19.72 -8.89 -10.72
N PRO A 48 -20.71 -8.00 -10.51
CA PRO A 48 -20.74 -6.68 -11.13
C PRO A 48 -19.55 -5.77 -10.77
N HIS A 49 -18.82 -6.10 -9.70
CA HIS A 49 -17.65 -5.36 -9.22
C HIS A 49 -16.30 -5.99 -9.60
N ASP A 50 -16.31 -7.09 -10.36
CA ASP A 50 -15.07 -7.79 -10.70
C ASP A 50 -14.24 -6.98 -11.71
N PRO A 51 -12.96 -6.71 -11.41
CA PRO A 51 -12.10 -5.94 -12.29
C PRO A 51 -11.88 -6.62 -13.65
N LYS A 52 -12.05 -5.83 -14.71
CA LYS A 52 -11.74 -6.22 -16.10
C LYS A 52 -10.36 -5.67 -16.47
N TRP A 53 -9.35 -6.52 -16.40
CA TRP A 53 -8.04 -6.19 -16.97
C TRP A 53 -8.03 -6.53 -18.45
N GLU A 54 -8.02 -5.50 -19.30
CA GLU A 54 -7.71 -5.69 -20.72
C GLU A 54 -6.34 -5.08 -21.00
N GLY A 55 -5.41 -5.92 -21.40
CA GLY A 55 -4.03 -5.53 -21.66
C GLY A 55 -3.16 -5.47 -20.40
N TYR A 56 -1.86 -5.38 -20.62
CA TYR A 56 -0.83 -5.44 -19.60
C TYR A 56 0.07 -4.21 -19.65
N LEU A 57 0.61 -3.84 -18.48
CA LEU A 57 1.68 -2.89 -18.32
C LEU A 57 2.74 -3.53 -17.42
N ILE A 58 3.94 -3.75 -17.94
CA ILE A 58 5.07 -4.32 -17.19
C ILE A 58 6.11 -3.22 -17.05
N THR A 59 6.38 -2.79 -15.83
CA THR A 59 7.25 -1.65 -15.57
C THR A 59 8.59 -2.10 -15.01
N SER A 60 9.65 -1.34 -15.28
CA SER A 60 10.99 -1.55 -14.75
C SER A 60 11.63 -0.22 -14.38
N VAL A 61 12.33 -0.18 -13.23
CA VAL A 61 13.14 0.96 -12.80
C VAL A 61 14.56 0.48 -12.60
N LYS A 62 15.50 1.04 -13.37
CA LYS A 62 16.90 0.60 -13.47
C LYS A 62 17.85 1.79 -13.49
N ASP A 63 19.14 1.48 -13.50
CA ASP A 63 20.25 2.38 -13.83
C ASP A 63 20.20 3.71 -13.07
N PRO A 64 20.33 3.69 -11.73
CA PRO A 64 20.46 4.92 -10.96
C PRO A 64 21.72 5.68 -11.40
N VAL A 65 21.56 6.93 -11.81
CA VAL A 65 22.67 7.80 -12.25
C VAL A 65 22.62 9.11 -11.47
N LYS A 66 23.79 9.53 -10.98
CA LYS A 66 23.97 10.86 -10.40
C LYS A 66 24.11 11.89 -11.52
N GLU A 67 23.06 12.67 -11.72
CA GLU A 67 23.03 13.79 -12.66
C GLU A 67 23.67 15.03 -12.04
N LEU A 68 24.27 15.88 -12.88
CA LEU A 68 24.85 17.18 -12.50
C LEU A 68 25.86 17.07 -11.34
N ALA A 69 26.69 16.02 -11.34
CA ALA A 69 27.52 15.61 -10.20
C ALA A 69 28.47 16.69 -9.67
N GLU A 70 28.87 17.65 -10.51
CA GLU A 70 29.79 18.74 -10.19
C GLU A 70 29.08 20.00 -9.65
N THR A 71 27.75 20.00 -9.59
CA THR A 71 26.94 21.17 -9.19
C THR A 71 26.26 20.95 -7.84
N LYS A 72 25.85 22.05 -7.20
CA LYS A 72 25.03 22.00 -5.98
C LYS A 72 23.64 21.38 -6.21
N ASP A 73 23.20 21.33 -7.47
CA ASP A 73 21.91 20.82 -7.89
C ASP A 73 21.95 19.33 -8.27
N ALA A 74 23.00 18.60 -7.89
CA ALA A 74 23.12 17.17 -8.14
C ALA A 74 21.92 16.38 -7.60
N TYR A 75 21.38 15.50 -8.45
CA TYR A 75 20.25 14.63 -8.12
C TYR A 75 20.44 13.23 -8.72
N VAL A 76 19.68 12.25 -8.26
CA VAL A 76 19.68 10.90 -8.83
C VAL A 76 18.50 10.73 -9.78
N SER A 77 18.79 10.30 -11.01
CA SER A 77 17.81 9.92 -12.03
C SER A 77 17.77 8.40 -12.18
N TYR A 78 16.59 7.87 -12.50
CA TYR A 78 16.34 6.45 -12.74
C TYR A 78 15.80 6.26 -14.14
N LEU A 79 16.24 5.21 -14.82
CA LEU A 79 15.64 4.78 -16.09
C LEU A 79 14.33 4.07 -15.78
N VAL A 80 13.21 4.70 -16.12
CA VAL A 80 11.88 4.08 -16.09
C VAL A 80 11.56 3.55 -17.47
N SER A 81 11.15 2.30 -17.55
CA SER A 81 10.78 1.64 -18.80
C SER A 81 9.52 0.82 -18.59
N ALA A 82 8.75 0.65 -19.64
CA ALA A 82 7.61 -0.25 -19.62
C ALA A 82 7.56 -1.11 -20.88
N LYS A 83 6.85 -2.24 -20.77
CA LYS A 83 6.41 -3.06 -21.90
C LYS A 83 4.88 -3.20 -21.80
N THR A 84 4.17 -2.85 -22.86
CA THR A 84 2.70 -2.77 -22.82
C THR A 84 2.05 -3.04 -24.16
N ASN A 85 0.79 -3.48 -24.13
CA ASN A 85 -0.12 -3.54 -25.26
C ASN A 85 -1.34 -2.60 -25.08
N LEU A 86 -1.31 -1.71 -24.09
CA LEU A 86 -2.39 -0.77 -23.83
C LEU A 86 -2.43 0.30 -24.94
N PRO A 87 -3.59 0.55 -25.57
CA PRO A 87 -3.71 1.44 -26.72
C PRO A 87 -3.49 2.92 -26.37
N ILE A 88 -3.49 3.27 -25.08
CA ILE A 88 -3.21 4.62 -24.64
C ILE A 88 -1.75 4.99 -24.90
N PHE A 89 -0.82 4.02 -24.88
CA PHE A 89 0.60 4.25 -25.14
C PHE A 89 0.87 4.33 -26.65
N SER A 90 1.73 5.28 -27.01
CA SER A 90 2.18 5.54 -28.37
C SER A 90 3.16 4.47 -28.88
N THR A 91 3.88 3.82 -27.96
CA THR A 91 4.86 2.76 -28.26
C THR A 91 4.70 1.59 -27.28
N PRO A 92 4.94 0.34 -27.70
CA PRO A 92 4.88 -0.82 -26.81
C PRO A 92 6.01 -0.86 -25.78
N ASN A 93 7.10 -0.11 -25.99
CA ASN A 93 8.27 -0.10 -25.11
C ASN A 93 8.71 1.33 -24.75
N PRO A 94 7.89 2.12 -24.03
CA PRO A 94 8.26 3.48 -23.66
C PRO A 94 9.34 3.48 -22.58
N SER A 95 10.22 4.47 -22.63
CA SER A 95 11.25 4.66 -21.61
C SER A 95 11.61 6.13 -21.45
N SER A 96 11.87 6.55 -20.22
CA SER A 96 12.31 7.92 -19.89
C SER A 96 13.19 7.91 -18.64
N ARG A 97 13.91 9.00 -18.39
CA ARG A 97 14.62 9.19 -17.11
C ARG A 97 13.77 10.07 -16.19
N ARG A 98 13.68 9.68 -14.92
CA ARG A 98 12.87 10.36 -13.88
C ARG A 98 13.65 10.45 -12.59
N ARG A 99 13.56 11.60 -11.91
CA ARG A 99 14.13 11.79 -10.57
C ARG A 99 13.09 11.49 -9.50
N PHE A 100 13.52 11.27 -8.26
CA PHE A 100 12.60 10.94 -7.15
C PHE A 100 11.41 11.91 -6.99
N GLN A 101 11.64 13.23 -7.16
CA GLN A 101 10.56 14.22 -7.04
C GLN A 101 9.49 14.10 -8.15
N ASP A 102 9.84 13.54 -9.31
CA ASP A 102 8.88 13.29 -10.38
C ASP A 102 7.90 12.18 -9.97
N PHE A 103 8.39 11.17 -9.23
CA PHE A 103 7.54 10.13 -8.66
C PHE A 103 6.63 10.68 -7.56
N VAL A 104 7.13 11.60 -6.72
CA VAL A 104 6.31 12.28 -5.70
C VAL A 104 5.17 13.03 -6.38
N PHE A 105 5.47 13.81 -7.42
CA PHE A 105 4.45 14.50 -8.20
C PHE A 105 3.43 13.52 -8.81
N LEU A 106 3.90 12.44 -9.45
CA LEU A 106 3.03 11.42 -10.02
C LEU A 106 2.09 10.83 -8.96
N ARG A 107 2.63 10.41 -7.81
CA ARG A 107 1.85 9.82 -6.72
C ARG A 107 0.80 10.81 -6.18
N ASP A 108 1.20 12.04 -5.92
CA ASP A 108 0.33 13.04 -5.29
C ASP A 108 -0.81 13.48 -6.21
N ASN A 109 -0.56 13.58 -7.52
CA ASN A 109 -1.61 13.92 -8.47
C ASN A 109 -2.51 12.71 -8.76
N LEU A 110 -1.97 11.49 -8.90
CA LEU A 110 -2.82 10.30 -9.01
C LEU A 110 -3.76 10.14 -7.81
N ALA A 111 -3.30 10.43 -6.59
CA ALA A 111 -4.14 10.37 -5.39
C ALA A 111 -5.23 11.46 -5.34
N LYS A 112 -5.02 12.60 -6.03
CA LYS A 112 -6.03 13.68 -6.16
C LYS A 112 -7.03 13.37 -7.26
N ASP A 113 -6.54 12.88 -8.40
CA ASP A 113 -7.34 12.60 -9.60
C ASP A 113 -8.24 11.38 -9.38
N PHE A 114 -7.78 10.41 -8.59
CA PHE A 114 -8.47 9.15 -8.29
C PHE A 114 -8.63 8.94 -6.77
N PRO A 115 -9.45 9.74 -6.08
CA PRO A 115 -9.53 9.74 -4.61
C PRO A 115 -10.09 8.44 -4.02
N ALA A 116 -10.82 7.66 -4.81
CA ALA A 116 -11.35 6.36 -4.42
C ALA A 116 -10.38 5.20 -4.68
N CYS A 117 -9.28 5.42 -5.41
CA CYS A 117 -8.28 4.38 -5.71
C CYS A 117 -7.20 4.32 -4.64
N VAL A 118 -6.70 3.12 -4.32
CA VAL A 118 -5.60 2.92 -3.38
C VAL A 118 -4.28 3.18 -4.11
N VAL A 119 -3.86 4.43 -4.13
CA VAL A 119 -2.57 4.83 -4.72
C VAL A 119 -1.42 4.42 -3.78
N PRO A 120 -0.45 3.61 -4.25
CA PRO A 120 0.63 3.11 -3.42
C PRO A 120 1.50 4.26 -2.87
N PRO A 121 1.89 4.23 -1.59
CA PRO A 121 2.77 5.25 -1.03
C PRO A 121 4.20 5.08 -1.52
N LEU A 122 4.93 6.19 -1.57
CA LEU A 122 6.37 6.19 -1.77
C LEU A 122 7.09 6.00 -0.43
N PRO A 123 8.30 5.42 -0.40
CA PRO A 123 9.11 5.36 0.82
C PRO A 123 9.41 6.77 1.33
N GLY A 124 9.24 7.00 2.63
CA GLY A 124 9.45 8.31 3.23
C GLY A 124 10.91 8.78 3.11
N LYS A 125 11.09 10.10 2.89
CA LYS A 125 12.41 10.75 2.72
C LYS A 125 13.37 10.47 3.88
N HIS A 126 12.87 10.51 5.12
CA HIS A 126 13.65 10.37 6.35
C HIS A 126 14.07 8.92 6.65
N ARG A 127 13.35 7.90 6.15
CA ARG A 127 13.69 6.50 6.46
C ARG A 127 14.93 6.00 5.71
N LEU A 128 15.33 6.73 4.68
CA LEU A 128 16.44 6.41 3.79
C LEU A 128 17.72 7.17 4.17
N GLU A 129 17.61 8.41 4.69
CA GLU A 129 18.79 9.24 5.02
C GLU A 129 19.56 8.75 6.27
N TYR A 130 18.91 8.12 7.25
CA TYR A 130 19.55 7.72 8.51
C TYR A 130 20.21 6.34 8.50
N VAL A 131 19.98 5.50 7.47
CA VAL A 131 20.55 4.13 7.45
C VAL A 131 21.94 4.08 6.80
N THR A 132 22.28 5.02 5.90
CA THR A 132 23.54 4.99 5.14
C THR A 132 24.31 6.32 5.08
N GLY A 133 23.81 7.42 5.64
CA GLY A 133 24.56 8.68 5.81
C GLY A 133 24.86 9.49 4.53
N ASP A 134 24.76 8.90 3.33
CA ASP A 134 24.91 9.59 2.04
C ASP A 134 23.79 9.22 1.05
N ARG A 135 23.06 10.23 0.57
CA ARG A 135 21.99 10.10 -0.44
C ARG A 135 22.48 9.65 -1.82
N PHE A 136 23.80 9.66 -2.04
CA PHE A 136 24.45 9.19 -3.26
C PHE A 136 25.19 7.87 -3.07
N SER A 137 25.09 7.24 -1.90
CA SER A 137 25.66 5.90 -1.69
C SER A 137 25.00 4.88 -2.64
N PRO A 138 25.76 3.94 -3.21
CA PRO A 138 25.22 2.88 -4.07
C PRO A 138 24.07 2.10 -3.42
N GLU A 139 24.20 1.79 -2.13
CA GLU A 139 23.22 1.03 -1.34
C GLU A 139 21.91 1.81 -1.22
N PHE A 140 21.99 3.12 -0.95
CA PHE A 140 20.82 3.99 -0.90
C PHE A 140 20.14 4.11 -2.27
N MET A 141 20.93 4.32 -3.32
CA MET A 141 20.41 4.46 -4.68
C MET A 141 19.69 3.19 -5.13
N GLU A 142 20.24 2.02 -4.83
CA GLU A 142 19.64 0.73 -5.16
C GLU A 142 18.39 0.45 -4.32
N ARG A 143 18.43 0.71 -3.01
CA ARG A 143 17.24 0.56 -2.15
C ARG A 143 16.09 1.44 -2.63
N ARG A 144 16.38 2.71 -2.95
CA ARG A 144 15.38 3.63 -3.51
C ARG A 144 14.89 3.17 -4.87
N ARG A 145 15.76 2.71 -5.77
CA ARG A 145 15.37 2.15 -7.07
C ARG A 145 14.39 0.98 -6.89
N SER A 146 14.63 0.10 -5.92
CA SER A 146 13.76 -1.03 -5.60
C SER A 146 12.37 -0.59 -5.13
N ASP A 147 12.31 0.38 -4.22
CA ASP A 147 11.04 0.92 -3.76
C ASP A 147 10.26 1.63 -4.88
N LEU A 148 10.94 2.38 -5.75
CA LEU A 148 10.34 3.03 -6.92
C LEU A 148 9.84 2.01 -7.94
N HIS A 149 10.56 0.90 -8.12
CA HIS A 149 10.13 -0.20 -8.98
C HIS A 149 8.83 -0.82 -8.46
N ARG A 150 8.76 -1.14 -7.16
CA ARG A 150 7.55 -1.69 -6.54
C ARG A 150 6.36 -0.73 -6.63
N PHE A 151 6.59 0.57 -6.45
CA PHE A 151 5.57 1.60 -6.66
C PHE A 151 4.99 1.57 -8.08
N LEU A 152 5.83 1.55 -9.12
CA LEU A 152 5.35 1.47 -10.51
C LEU A 152 4.67 0.15 -10.82
N GLN A 153 5.17 -0.97 -10.28
CA GLN A 153 4.52 -2.28 -10.45
C GLN A 153 3.11 -2.29 -9.87
N ARG A 154 2.90 -1.70 -8.68
CA ARG A 154 1.56 -1.57 -8.07
C ARG A 154 0.62 -0.71 -8.92
N LEU A 155 1.10 0.42 -9.45
CA LEU A 155 0.32 1.24 -10.39
C LEU A 155 -0.05 0.47 -11.67
N ALA A 156 0.88 -0.32 -12.19
CA ALA A 156 0.68 -1.11 -13.40
C ALA A 156 -0.28 -2.30 -13.21
N ARG A 157 -0.38 -2.83 -11.99
CA ARG A 157 -1.36 -3.87 -11.63
C ARG A 157 -2.78 -3.33 -11.47
N HIS A 158 -2.96 -2.01 -11.32
CA HIS A 158 -4.26 -1.40 -11.10
C HIS A 158 -4.97 -1.07 -12.43
N PRO A 159 -6.22 -1.55 -12.67
CA PRO A 159 -6.90 -1.45 -13.95
C PRO A 159 -7.16 0.00 -14.40
N THR A 160 -7.54 0.89 -13.48
CA THR A 160 -7.74 2.32 -13.72
C THR A 160 -6.41 3.09 -13.83
N LEU A 161 -5.52 2.98 -12.84
CA LEU A 161 -4.29 3.78 -12.79
C LEU A 161 -3.32 3.48 -13.94
N GLN A 162 -3.24 2.23 -14.42
CA GLN A 162 -2.39 1.86 -15.57
C GLN A 162 -2.80 2.59 -16.87
N ARG A 163 -4.05 3.08 -16.94
CA ARG A 163 -4.62 3.81 -18.08
C ARG A 163 -4.67 5.32 -17.85
N SER A 164 -4.03 5.83 -16.78
CA SER A 164 -3.93 7.27 -16.53
C SER A 164 -3.08 7.96 -17.60
N THR A 165 -3.56 9.11 -18.07
CA THR A 165 -2.81 9.98 -19.00
C THR A 165 -1.52 10.48 -18.36
N LEU A 166 -1.53 10.73 -17.04
CA LEU A 166 -0.37 11.17 -16.28
C LEU A 166 0.69 10.06 -16.20
N LEU A 167 0.28 8.81 -15.95
CA LEU A 167 1.19 7.67 -15.93
C LEU A 167 1.79 7.40 -17.31
N ARG A 168 0.99 7.49 -18.37
CA ARG A 168 1.52 7.41 -19.75
C ARG A 168 2.56 8.48 -20.00
N ALA A 169 2.24 9.74 -19.72
CA ALA A 169 3.17 10.85 -19.91
C ALA A 169 4.45 10.66 -19.06
N PHE A 170 4.34 10.04 -17.89
CA PHE A 170 5.50 9.69 -17.08
C PHE A 170 6.47 8.75 -17.80
N PHE A 171 6.01 7.78 -18.59
CA PHE A 171 6.88 6.91 -19.39
C PHE A 171 7.29 7.50 -20.75
N GLU A 172 6.46 8.32 -21.38
CA GLU A 172 6.66 8.77 -22.77
C GLU A 172 7.24 10.18 -22.92
N SER A 173 6.98 11.08 -21.97
CA SER A 173 7.31 12.50 -22.14
C SER A 173 8.81 12.76 -22.03
N THR A 174 9.37 13.45 -23.03
CA THR A 174 10.72 14.03 -22.95
C THR A 174 10.71 15.32 -22.11
N GLU A 175 9.60 16.06 -22.12
CA GLU A 175 9.41 17.34 -21.43
C GLU A 175 8.48 17.20 -20.20
N TRP A 176 8.88 16.36 -19.24
CA TRP A 176 8.05 16.04 -18.06
C TRP A 176 7.64 17.27 -17.24
N HIS A 177 8.52 18.26 -17.11
CA HIS A 177 8.23 19.50 -16.39
C HIS A 177 7.06 20.28 -17.01
N VAL A 178 6.92 20.25 -18.34
CA VAL A 178 5.79 20.89 -19.04
C VAL A 178 4.48 20.19 -18.69
N ILE A 179 4.48 18.85 -18.67
CA ILE A 179 3.33 18.06 -18.25
C ILE A 179 2.94 18.38 -16.81
N MET A 180 3.92 18.47 -15.90
CA MET A 180 3.66 18.85 -14.50
C MET A 180 2.97 20.22 -14.41
N HIS A 181 3.50 21.23 -15.10
CA HIS A 181 2.90 22.57 -15.10
C HIS A 181 1.50 22.61 -15.72
N GLN A 182 1.29 21.88 -16.83
CA GLN A 182 -0.02 21.79 -17.47
C GLN A 182 -1.06 21.11 -16.55
N HIS A 183 -0.67 20.05 -15.86
CA HIS A 183 -1.55 19.31 -14.95
C HIS A 183 -1.93 20.13 -13.72
N VAL A 184 -1.00 20.93 -13.20
CA VAL A 184 -1.27 21.87 -12.11
C VAL A 184 -2.17 23.02 -12.56
N ALA A 185 -2.00 23.50 -13.80
CA ALA A 185 -2.81 24.58 -14.35
C ALA A 185 -4.23 24.12 -14.74
N HIS A 186 -4.40 22.85 -15.10
CA HIS A 186 -5.68 22.26 -15.51
C HIS A 186 -5.89 20.92 -14.80
N PRO A 187 -6.24 20.92 -13.50
CA PRO A 187 -6.48 19.68 -12.77
C PRO A 187 -7.68 18.94 -13.37
N PRO A 188 -7.59 17.61 -13.58
CA PRO A 188 -8.71 16.82 -14.07
C PRO A 188 -9.73 16.60 -12.94
N GLY A 189 -10.81 17.36 -12.95
CA GLY A 189 -11.93 17.21 -12.01
C GLY A 189 -12.77 18.47 -11.91
N PRO A 190 -14.02 18.39 -11.41
CA PRO A 190 -14.78 19.58 -11.08
C PRO A 190 -13.99 20.38 -10.04
N GLU A 191 -13.74 21.66 -10.31
CA GLU A 191 -13.15 22.57 -9.33
C GLU A 191 -13.98 22.43 -8.05
N SER A 192 -13.34 22.04 -6.95
CA SER A 192 -14.01 21.99 -5.66
C SER A 192 -14.54 23.40 -5.40
N SER A 193 -15.85 23.57 -5.41
CA SER A 193 -16.55 24.81 -5.09
C SER A 193 -16.36 25.11 -3.60
N THR A 194 -15.14 25.51 -3.26
CA THR A 194 -14.59 25.79 -1.93
C THR A 194 -15.33 26.93 -1.23
N GLY A 195 -16.11 27.74 -1.94
CA GLY A 195 -16.73 28.94 -1.37
C GLY A 195 -17.90 28.71 -0.41
N VAL A 196 -18.64 27.60 -0.53
CA VAL A 196 -19.91 27.43 0.23
C VAL A 196 -19.80 26.33 1.30
N ILE A 197 -19.00 25.31 1.02
CA ILE A 197 -18.80 24.14 1.89
C ILE A 197 -17.82 24.44 3.05
N ASP A 198 -16.81 25.28 2.86
CA ASP A 198 -15.83 25.61 3.91
C ASP A 198 -16.46 26.38 5.08
N SER A 199 -17.44 27.25 4.81
CA SER A 199 -18.17 27.98 5.87
C SER A 199 -19.06 27.06 6.73
N ILE A 200 -19.47 25.92 6.18
CA ILE A 200 -20.24 24.89 6.88
C ILE A 200 -19.26 23.93 7.57
N SER A 201 -18.15 23.58 6.92
CA SER A 201 -17.05 22.76 7.45
C SER A 201 -16.49 23.30 8.78
N ASP A 202 -16.24 24.61 8.88
CA ASP A 202 -15.74 25.23 10.13
C ASP A 202 -16.72 25.14 11.31
N THR A 203 -18.01 24.90 11.04
CA THR A 203 -19.05 24.71 12.06
C THR A 203 -19.29 23.22 12.36
N LEU A 204 -18.95 22.32 11.42
CA LEU A 204 -19.11 20.86 11.51
C LEU A 204 -17.91 20.16 12.17
N LEU A 205 -16.72 20.76 12.14
CA LEU A 205 -15.46 20.17 12.67
C LEU A 205 -15.42 19.90 14.19
N ASN A 206 -16.47 20.25 14.95
CA ASN A 206 -16.55 19.98 16.40
C ASN A 206 -17.57 18.88 16.80
N ALA A 207 -18.24 18.23 15.85
CA ALA A 207 -19.14 17.12 16.15
C ALA A 207 -18.47 15.78 15.80
N PHE A 208 -17.82 15.14 16.77
CA PHE A 208 -17.48 13.72 16.67
C PHE A 208 -18.77 12.89 16.64
N SER A 209 -19.40 12.78 15.47
CA SER A 209 -20.46 11.83 15.21
C SER A 209 -19.85 10.62 14.48
N ARG A 210 -20.17 9.40 14.92
CA ARG A 210 -19.84 8.18 14.18
C ARG A 210 -20.93 8.00 13.12
N VAL A 211 -20.58 7.47 11.95
CA VAL A 211 -21.55 7.06 10.91
C VAL A 211 -22.73 6.34 11.58
N ARG A 212 -23.93 6.89 11.43
CA ARG A 212 -25.10 6.49 12.21
C ARG A 212 -25.62 5.12 11.81
N LYS A 213 -25.43 4.74 10.55
CA LYS A 213 -25.74 3.42 10.00
C LYS A 213 -24.53 2.87 9.22
N PRO A 214 -23.56 2.25 9.90
CA PRO A 214 -22.43 1.67 9.21
C PRO A 214 -22.89 0.47 8.37
N ASP A 215 -22.56 0.48 7.07
CA ASP A 215 -22.77 -0.67 6.19
C ASP A 215 -21.83 -1.82 6.60
N GLU A 216 -22.41 -3.01 6.83
CA GLU A 216 -21.72 -4.22 7.27
C GLU A 216 -20.56 -4.61 6.33
N ARG A 217 -20.69 -4.37 5.03
CA ARG A 217 -19.66 -4.69 4.02
C ARG A 217 -18.35 -4.00 4.36
N PHE A 218 -18.41 -2.72 4.69
CA PHE A 218 -17.22 -1.92 4.96
C PHE A 218 -16.68 -2.12 6.38
N LEU A 219 -17.55 -2.48 7.33
CA LEU A 219 -17.09 -2.93 8.65
C LEU A 219 -16.21 -4.17 8.52
N HIS A 220 -16.66 -5.15 7.73
CA HIS A 220 -15.87 -6.36 7.45
C HIS A 220 -14.58 -6.05 6.69
N MET A 221 -14.62 -5.14 5.71
CA MET A 221 -13.41 -4.69 5.00
C MET A 221 -12.39 -4.06 5.96
N ARG A 222 -12.84 -3.18 6.86
CA ARG A 222 -11.96 -2.55 7.85
C ARG A 222 -11.36 -3.57 8.82
N GLU A 223 -12.16 -4.49 9.34
CA GLU A 223 -11.69 -5.57 10.22
C GLU A 223 -10.66 -6.46 9.52
N SER A 224 -10.88 -6.77 8.24
CA SER A 224 -9.93 -7.53 7.41
C SER A 224 -8.59 -6.78 7.27
N VAL A 225 -8.64 -5.47 7.02
CA VAL A 225 -7.43 -4.61 6.96
C VAL A 225 -6.73 -4.55 8.32
N ASP A 226 -7.47 -4.40 9.42
CA ASP A 226 -6.94 -4.39 10.78
C ASP A 226 -6.15 -5.69 11.09
N LYS A 227 -6.79 -6.84 10.86
CA LYS A 227 -6.18 -8.16 11.07
C LYS A 227 -4.95 -8.36 10.20
N PHE A 228 -4.99 -7.89 8.95
CA PHE A 228 -3.86 -7.98 8.04
C PHE A 228 -2.67 -7.14 8.51
N GLU A 229 -2.89 -5.88 8.90
CA GLU A 229 -1.84 -5.00 9.39
C GLU A 229 -1.20 -5.51 10.68
N GLU A 230 -2.00 -6.05 11.60
CA GLU A 230 -1.49 -6.73 12.80
C GLU A 230 -0.60 -7.93 12.43
N GLY A 231 -1.06 -8.78 11.50
CA GLY A 231 -0.29 -9.93 11.02
C GLY A 231 1.05 -9.54 10.39
N ILE A 232 1.07 -8.49 9.56
CA ILE A 232 2.31 -7.98 8.94
C ILE A 232 3.23 -7.39 10.00
N THR A 233 2.71 -6.62 10.96
CA THR A 233 3.49 -6.03 12.05
C THR A 233 4.15 -7.09 12.93
N VAL A 234 3.40 -8.16 13.26
CA VAL A 234 3.94 -9.31 14.00
C VAL A 234 5.03 -10.01 13.19
N SER A 235 4.80 -10.23 11.89
CA SER A 235 5.77 -10.85 10.98
C SER A 235 7.06 -10.02 10.87
N GLU A 236 6.96 -8.71 10.65
CA GLU A 236 8.10 -7.78 10.58
C GLU A 236 8.92 -7.82 11.88
N ARG A 237 8.26 -7.86 13.04
CA ARG A 237 8.94 -7.98 14.35
C ARG A 237 9.70 -9.29 14.50
N ILE A 238 9.08 -10.42 14.12
CA ILE A 238 9.72 -11.74 14.20
C ILE A 238 10.92 -11.81 13.27
N TRP A 239 10.74 -11.43 12.01
CA TRP A 239 11.81 -11.48 11.01
C TRP A 239 12.92 -10.48 11.29
N THR A 240 12.63 -9.31 11.87
CA THR A 240 13.67 -8.39 12.33
C THR A 240 14.51 -9.02 13.44
N ARG A 241 13.87 -9.75 14.37
CA ARG A 241 14.59 -10.47 15.42
C ARG A 241 15.43 -11.62 14.85
N VAL A 242 14.90 -12.37 13.89
CA VAL A 242 15.65 -13.42 13.18
C VAL A 242 16.85 -12.79 12.49
N ARG A 243 16.65 -11.72 11.70
CA ARG A 243 17.73 -10.97 11.06
C ARG A 243 18.79 -10.57 12.07
N ASN A 244 18.45 -9.83 13.13
CA ASN A 244 19.42 -9.37 14.14
C ASN A 244 20.20 -10.51 14.81
N ARG A 245 19.60 -11.69 14.98
CA ARG A 245 20.27 -12.86 15.58
C ARG A 245 21.18 -13.57 14.60
N THR A 246 20.79 -13.63 13.33
CA THR A 246 21.55 -14.29 12.27
C THR A 246 22.68 -13.40 11.77
N ASN A 247 22.39 -12.12 11.53
CA ASN A 247 23.33 -11.10 11.11
C ASN A 247 22.83 -9.70 11.56
N ASP A 248 23.59 -9.04 12.42
CA ASP A 248 23.24 -7.74 12.99
C ASP A 248 23.26 -6.58 11.99
N GLY A 249 23.73 -6.82 10.75
CA GLY A 249 23.83 -5.85 9.66
C GLY A 249 25.19 -5.17 9.59
N GLY A 250 26.13 -5.53 10.46
CA GLY A 250 27.52 -5.11 10.44
C GLY A 250 28.30 -5.70 9.26
N VAL A 251 29.28 -4.93 8.78
CA VAL A 251 30.23 -5.43 7.76
C VAL A 251 31.26 -6.37 8.40
N GLU A 252 31.55 -6.15 9.68
CA GLU A 252 32.47 -6.95 10.49
C GLU A 252 31.70 -8.04 11.24
N PRO A 253 32.35 -9.17 11.57
CA PRO A 253 31.78 -10.19 12.47
C PRO A 253 31.35 -9.54 13.80
N GLY A 254 30.04 -9.56 14.08
CA GLY A 254 29.45 -9.00 15.29
C GLY A 254 29.11 -10.05 16.33
N GLU A 255 28.42 -9.66 17.40
CA GLU A 255 27.85 -10.58 18.42
C GLU A 255 26.55 -11.22 17.88
N ASP A 256 26.65 -11.93 16.76
CA ASP A 256 25.57 -12.63 16.09
C ASP A 256 26.00 -14.03 15.64
N LEU A 257 25.04 -14.82 15.13
CA LEU A 257 25.32 -16.20 14.72
C LEU A 257 26.37 -16.28 13.59
N THR A 258 26.38 -15.31 12.67
CA THR A 258 27.38 -15.26 11.59
C THR A 258 28.78 -15.06 12.18
N GLY A 259 28.92 -14.15 13.16
CA GLY A 259 30.14 -13.90 13.91
C GLY A 259 30.58 -15.11 14.72
N ASP A 260 29.65 -15.76 15.43
CA ASP A 260 29.95 -16.97 16.22
C ASP A 260 30.56 -18.09 15.36
N TYR A 261 30.03 -18.34 14.15
CA TYR A 261 30.60 -19.31 13.22
C TYR A 261 31.96 -18.89 12.68
N HIS A 262 32.16 -17.59 12.45
CA HIS A 262 33.45 -17.04 12.04
C HIS A 262 34.52 -17.22 13.13
N ASP A 263 34.21 -16.86 14.37
CA ASP A 263 35.10 -16.98 15.52
C ASP A 263 35.44 -18.45 15.82
N LEU A 264 34.44 -19.34 15.73
CA LEU A 264 34.66 -20.78 15.85
C LEU A 264 35.63 -21.29 14.78
N ALA A 265 35.50 -20.81 13.54
CA ALA A 265 36.41 -21.18 12.46
C ALA A 265 37.85 -20.76 12.77
N VAL A 266 38.05 -19.53 13.24
CA VAL A 266 39.38 -19.01 13.63
C VAL A 266 39.96 -19.82 14.79
N ALA A 267 39.16 -20.18 15.79
CA ALA A 267 39.59 -21.00 16.91
C ALA A 267 40.02 -22.41 16.47
N VAL A 268 39.25 -23.05 15.58
CA VAL A 268 39.59 -24.35 14.98
C VAL A 268 40.89 -24.28 14.18
N GLN A 269 41.09 -23.21 13.41
CA GLN A 269 42.33 -23.00 12.66
C GLN A 269 43.52 -22.86 13.62
N GLY A 270 43.34 -22.12 14.71
CA GLY A 270 44.30 -22.00 15.81
C GLY A 270 44.70 -23.37 16.38
N LEU A 271 43.72 -24.24 16.62
CA LEU A 271 43.95 -25.61 17.08
C LEU A 271 44.74 -26.44 16.05
N GLY A 272 44.48 -26.22 14.76
CA GLY A 272 45.23 -26.85 13.67
C GLY A 272 46.74 -26.60 13.76
N PHE A 273 47.17 -25.42 14.21
CA PHE A 273 48.60 -25.11 14.41
C PHE A 273 49.22 -25.81 15.63
N LEU A 274 48.40 -26.18 16.62
CA LEU A 274 48.86 -26.84 17.85
C LEU A 274 48.92 -28.36 17.70
N GLU A 275 47.98 -28.94 16.94
CA GLU A 275 47.79 -30.39 16.82
C GLU A 275 48.39 -30.97 15.53
N SER A 276 49.69 -31.29 15.57
CA SER A 276 50.46 -31.74 14.40
C SER A 276 49.95 -33.02 13.70
N GLY A 277 49.09 -33.82 14.34
CA GLY A 277 48.52 -35.05 13.76
C GLY A 277 47.22 -34.88 12.97
N ILE A 278 46.53 -33.75 13.15
CA ILE A 278 45.20 -33.49 12.58
C ILE A 278 45.04 -32.08 12.00
N THR A 279 46.16 -31.37 11.79
CA THR A 279 46.20 -30.01 11.24
C THR A 279 45.38 -29.88 9.95
N ASP A 280 45.60 -30.75 8.97
CA ASP A 280 44.92 -30.66 7.68
C ASP A 280 43.40 -30.83 7.81
N PRO A 281 42.85 -31.88 8.47
CA PRO A 281 41.42 -31.97 8.74
C PRO A 281 40.82 -30.76 9.48
N LEU A 282 41.54 -30.22 10.48
CA LEU A 282 41.08 -29.05 11.23
C LEU A 282 41.03 -27.80 10.35
N ASN A 283 42.02 -27.59 9.50
CA ASN A 283 42.02 -26.47 8.54
C ASN A 283 40.86 -26.57 7.53
N HIS A 284 40.54 -27.78 7.04
CA HIS A 284 39.38 -27.96 6.17
C HIS A 284 38.07 -27.67 6.92
N PHE A 285 37.93 -28.13 8.16
CA PHE A 285 36.73 -27.86 8.97
C PHE A 285 36.57 -26.37 9.29
N SER A 286 37.67 -25.68 9.60
CA SER A 286 37.70 -24.22 9.75
C SER A 286 37.21 -23.52 8.47
N ASN A 287 37.72 -23.90 7.31
CA ASN A 287 37.26 -23.33 6.04
C ASN A 287 35.76 -23.57 5.80
N THR A 288 35.25 -24.77 6.10
CA THR A 288 33.79 -25.05 6.02
C THR A 288 32.98 -24.14 6.94
N LEU A 289 33.45 -23.87 8.15
CA LEU A 289 32.79 -22.94 9.08
C LEU A 289 32.80 -21.49 8.56
N LEU A 290 33.91 -21.04 7.96
CA LEU A 290 33.99 -19.73 7.31
C LEU A 290 33.00 -19.61 6.15
N GLU A 291 32.93 -20.63 5.30
CA GLU A 291 31.99 -20.65 4.18
C GLU A 291 30.53 -20.68 4.67
N PHE A 292 30.23 -21.46 5.72
CA PHE A 292 28.89 -21.47 6.31
C PHE A 292 28.50 -20.10 6.89
N SER A 293 29.43 -19.42 7.57
CA SER A 293 29.25 -18.04 8.04
C SER A 293 28.98 -17.08 6.86
N ALA A 294 29.76 -17.18 5.78
CA ALA A 294 29.54 -16.39 4.57
C ALA A 294 28.18 -16.66 3.92
N LEU A 295 27.73 -17.92 3.88
CA LEU A 295 26.41 -18.31 3.38
C LEU A 295 25.25 -17.71 4.21
N LEU A 296 25.37 -17.70 5.55
CA LEU A 296 24.38 -17.07 6.43
C LEU A 296 24.25 -15.56 6.16
N ARG A 297 25.39 -14.88 6.02
CA ARG A 297 25.43 -13.45 5.67
C ARG A 297 24.84 -13.18 4.30
N HIS A 298 25.22 -13.99 3.31
CA HIS A 298 24.70 -13.87 1.94
C HIS A 298 23.18 -14.00 1.92
N THR A 299 22.65 -15.06 2.54
CA THR A 299 21.20 -15.32 2.63
C THR A 299 20.46 -14.18 3.33
N THR A 300 21.06 -13.60 4.37
CA THR A 300 20.45 -12.46 5.05
C THR A 300 20.32 -11.27 4.11
N HIS A 301 21.36 -10.94 3.35
CA HIS A 301 21.34 -9.81 2.42
C HIS A 301 20.48 -10.04 1.17
N THR A 302 20.46 -11.25 0.62
CA THR A 302 19.73 -11.54 -0.64
C THR A 302 18.27 -11.91 -0.42
N THR A 303 17.93 -12.46 0.74
CA THR A 303 16.61 -13.00 1.02
C THR A 303 15.91 -12.26 2.16
N THR A 304 16.51 -12.25 3.36
CA THR A 304 15.86 -11.72 4.57
C THR A 304 15.66 -10.21 4.53
N ASP A 305 16.69 -9.46 4.13
CA ASP A 305 16.65 -8.00 4.04
C ASP A 305 15.61 -7.52 3.00
N PRO A 306 15.60 -8.01 1.74
CA PRO A 306 14.56 -7.67 0.78
C PRO A 306 13.16 -8.04 1.24
N PHE A 307 12.99 -9.18 1.90
CA PHE A 307 11.71 -9.62 2.46
C PHE A 307 11.20 -8.65 3.54
N LEU A 308 12.05 -8.24 4.48
CA LEU A 308 11.71 -7.23 5.50
C LEU A 308 11.32 -5.89 4.88
N VAL A 309 12.07 -5.43 3.87
CA VAL A 309 11.75 -4.19 3.15
C VAL A 309 10.41 -4.32 2.42
N HIS A 310 10.10 -5.49 1.87
CA HIS A 310 8.83 -5.77 1.22
C HIS A 310 7.66 -5.75 2.21
N LEU A 311 7.77 -6.45 3.35
CA LEU A 311 6.75 -6.44 4.41
C LEU A 311 6.41 -5.01 4.83
N HIS A 312 7.42 -4.19 5.09
CA HIS A 312 7.24 -2.80 5.49
C HIS A 312 6.54 -1.96 4.40
N SER A 313 6.90 -2.20 3.14
CA SER A 313 6.26 -1.54 1.99
C SER A 313 4.80 -1.97 1.82
N LEU A 314 4.49 -3.24 2.11
CA LEU A 314 3.13 -3.79 2.05
C LEU A 314 2.26 -3.26 3.20
N LEU A 315 2.82 -3.12 4.41
CA LEU A 315 2.16 -2.45 5.54
C LEU A 315 1.79 -1.00 5.18
N SER A 316 2.73 -0.27 4.58
CA SER A 316 2.48 1.10 4.12
C SER A 316 1.36 1.14 3.07
N TYR A 317 1.31 0.16 2.16
CA TYR A 317 0.24 0.06 1.16
C TYR A 317 -1.13 -0.25 1.79
N SER A 318 -1.16 -1.10 2.82
CA SER A 318 -2.37 -1.34 3.62
C SER A 318 -2.88 -0.06 4.30
N HIS A 319 -1.98 0.77 4.85
CA HIS A 319 -2.39 2.06 5.40
C HIS A 319 -3.03 2.98 4.36
N ALA A 320 -2.59 2.93 3.09
CA ALA A 320 -3.25 3.66 2.01
C ALA A 320 -4.67 3.15 1.75
N ASN A 321 -4.89 1.83 1.80
CA ASN A 321 -6.24 1.25 1.70
C ASN A 321 -7.13 1.69 2.87
N ARG A 322 -6.61 1.61 4.10
CA ARG A 322 -7.28 2.13 5.30
C ARG A 322 -7.67 3.61 5.15
N ALA A 323 -6.82 4.43 4.52
CA ALA A 323 -7.10 5.84 4.29
C ALA A 323 -8.27 6.04 3.31
N VAL A 324 -8.39 5.21 2.27
CA VAL A 324 -9.53 5.23 1.34
C VAL A 324 -10.83 4.88 2.08
N LEU A 325 -10.82 3.84 2.92
CA LEU A 325 -11.99 3.49 3.76
C LEU A 325 -12.38 4.64 4.71
N LYS A 326 -11.40 5.33 5.30
CA LYS A 326 -11.65 6.52 6.14
C LYS A 326 -12.24 7.68 5.35
N LEU A 327 -11.75 7.91 4.13
CA LEU A 327 -12.28 8.96 3.25
C LEU A 327 -13.74 8.67 2.86
N ARG A 328 -14.07 7.38 2.64
CA ARG A 328 -15.44 6.92 2.42
C ARG A 328 -16.33 7.25 3.62
N ASP A 329 -15.90 6.86 4.82
CA ASP A 329 -16.64 7.13 6.06
C ASP A 329 -16.82 8.65 6.26
N GLN A 330 -15.81 9.47 5.92
CA GLN A 330 -15.92 10.93 5.96
C GLN A 330 -17.01 11.45 5.03
N LYS A 331 -17.05 11.01 3.77
CA LYS A 331 -18.09 11.42 2.81
C LYS A 331 -19.50 11.05 3.26
N GLN A 332 -19.64 9.89 3.90
CA GLN A 332 -20.91 9.47 4.48
C GLN A 332 -21.32 10.36 5.67
N MET A 333 -20.38 10.72 6.55
CA MET A 333 -20.64 11.64 7.66
C MET A 333 -21.03 13.02 7.15
N ASP A 334 -20.33 13.56 6.14
CA ASP A 334 -20.65 14.85 5.53
C ASP A 334 -22.11 14.88 5.01
N PHE A 335 -22.57 13.80 4.38
CA PHE A 335 -23.95 13.65 3.91
C PHE A 335 -24.97 13.57 5.06
N GLU A 336 -24.68 12.77 6.09
CA GLU A 336 -25.56 12.63 7.27
C GLU A 336 -25.72 13.96 8.01
N GLU A 337 -24.62 14.71 8.16
CA GLU A 337 -24.62 16.02 8.81
C GLU A 337 -25.36 17.09 8.01
N LEU A 338 -25.19 17.13 6.69
CA LEU A 338 -25.96 18.02 5.82
C LEU A 338 -27.46 17.70 5.86
N SER A 339 -27.82 16.42 5.94
CA SER A 339 -29.22 15.96 6.05
C SER A 339 -29.84 16.35 7.40
N ASP A 340 -29.09 16.23 8.49
CA ASP A 340 -29.52 16.66 9.82
C ASP A 340 -29.65 18.20 9.88
N TYR A 341 -28.74 18.93 9.23
CA TYR A 341 -28.82 20.39 9.13
C TYR A 341 -30.06 20.85 8.36
N LEU A 342 -30.33 20.25 7.21
CA LEU A 342 -31.56 20.50 6.43
C LEU A 342 -32.82 20.23 7.26
N SER A 343 -32.82 19.12 8.02
CA SER A 343 -33.93 18.76 8.91
C SER A 343 -34.14 19.80 10.00
N GLY A 344 -33.05 20.32 10.59
CA GLY A 344 -33.09 21.40 11.58
C GLY A 344 -33.66 22.71 11.02
N VAL A 345 -33.17 23.15 9.85
CA VAL A 345 -33.64 24.37 9.17
C VAL A 345 -35.11 24.23 8.76
N THR A 346 -35.52 23.05 8.28
CA THR A 346 -36.92 22.76 7.93
C THR A 346 -37.82 22.85 9.17
N ALA A 347 -37.38 22.29 10.30
CA ALA A 347 -38.12 22.38 11.56
C ALA A 347 -38.22 23.83 12.09
N GLU A 348 -37.18 24.66 11.92
CA GLU A 348 -37.23 26.09 12.26
C GLU A 348 -38.23 26.85 11.38
N ARG A 349 -38.24 26.56 10.08
CA ARG A 349 -39.23 27.13 9.15
C ARG A 349 -40.65 26.73 9.54
N ASP A 350 -40.87 25.47 9.89
CA ASP A 350 -42.19 24.96 10.31
C ASP A 350 -42.66 25.60 11.62
N ARG A 351 -41.74 25.83 12.57
CA ARG A 351 -42.04 26.58 13.79
C ARG A 351 -42.44 28.02 13.50
N LEU A 352 -41.72 28.70 12.61
CA LEU A 352 -42.05 30.08 12.20
C LEU A 352 -43.38 30.14 11.46
N ALA A 353 -43.67 29.18 10.58
CA ALA A 353 -44.95 29.06 9.90
C ALA A 353 -46.11 28.82 10.89
N ALA A 354 -45.91 27.99 11.93
CA ALA A 354 -46.89 27.76 12.99
C ALA A 354 -47.17 29.02 13.84
N VAL A 355 -46.14 29.83 14.08
CA VAL A 355 -46.26 31.13 14.77
C VAL A 355 -47.04 32.15 13.89
N ILE A 356 -46.71 32.25 12.60
CA ILE A 356 -47.37 33.17 11.66
C ILE A 356 -48.84 32.78 11.41
N SER A 357 -49.15 31.48 11.36
CA SER A 357 -50.52 30.96 11.16
C SER A 357 -51.39 30.98 12.43
N GLY A 358 -50.92 31.62 13.51
CA GLY A 358 -51.69 31.80 14.75
C GLY A 358 -51.90 30.52 15.57
N HIS A 359 -51.21 29.42 15.24
CA HIS A 359 -51.34 28.13 15.93
C HIS A 359 -50.44 28.02 17.18
N ALA A 360 -49.58 29.00 17.43
CA ALA A 360 -48.66 29.02 18.58
C ALA A 360 -49.21 29.71 19.84
N GLY A 361 -50.54 29.83 20.00
CA GLY A 361 -51.15 30.65 21.07
C GLY A 361 -52.30 30.05 21.87
N SER A 362 -52.78 28.83 21.63
CA SER A 362 -54.04 28.36 22.27
C SER A 362 -53.89 27.53 23.55
N THR A 363 -52.68 27.34 24.10
CA THR A 363 -52.49 26.53 25.32
C THR A 363 -52.17 27.31 26.60
N GLY A 364 -52.24 28.65 26.59
CA GLY A 364 -52.00 29.48 27.78
C GLY A 364 -53.26 30.14 28.35
N LEU A 365 -54.03 29.44 29.20
CA LEU A 365 -55.09 30.04 30.01
C LEU A 365 -54.50 31.02 31.04
N GLY A 366 -54.40 32.31 30.71
CA GLY A 366 -53.99 33.34 31.66
C GLY A 366 -54.22 34.76 31.17
N LEU A 367 -54.81 35.61 32.03
CA LEU A 367 -55.14 37.02 31.75
C LEU A 367 -53.93 37.88 31.31
N GLY A 368 -52.71 37.46 31.66
CA GLY A 368 -51.47 38.12 31.21
C GLY A 368 -51.16 37.91 29.72
N ALA A 369 -51.59 36.78 29.13
CA ALA A 369 -51.39 36.50 27.71
C ALA A 369 -52.28 37.40 26.83
N TYR A 370 -53.50 37.70 27.28
CA TYR A 370 -54.45 38.55 26.56
C TYR A 370 -54.00 40.03 26.51
N LEU A 371 -53.34 40.51 27.57
CA LEU A 371 -52.76 41.85 27.60
C LEU A 371 -51.50 41.97 26.72
N LYS A 372 -50.68 40.91 26.66
CA LYS A 372 -49.53 40.84 25.75
C LYS A 372 -49.98 40.78 24.29
N ASP A 373 -51.00 39.99 23.99
CA ASP A 373 -51.59 39.85 22.65
C ASP A 373 -52.17 41.17 22.12
N ARG A 374 -52.81 41.98 22.99
CA ARG A 374 -53.27 43.34 22.63
C ARG A 374 -52.15 44.36 22.45
N VAL A 375 -51.05 44.23 23.19
CA VAL A 375 -49.87 45.09 23.05
C VAL A 375 -49.05 44.72 21.80
N ASP A 376 -48.95 43.43 21.49
CA ASP A 376 -48.28 42.92 20.29
C ASP A 376 -49.10 43.24 19.02
N ALA A 377 -50.44 43.17 19.07
CA ALA A 377 -51.32 43.61 17.98
C ALA A 377 -51.23 45.12 17.66
N LEU A 378 -50.84 45.95 18.63
CA LEU A 378 -50.62 47.39 18.44
C LEU A 378 -49.21 47.72 17.90
N ARG A 379 -48.28 46.77 17.97
CA ARG A 379 -46.89 46.89 17.47
C ARG A 379 -46.65 46.10 16.18
N GLY A 380 -47.66 45.34 15.70
CA GLY A 380 -47.54 44.15 14.86
C GLY A 380 -47.53 44.29 13.33
N ALA A 381 -47.42 45.49 12.74
CA ALA A 381 -47.31 45.58 11.27
C ALA A 381 -45.90 45.35 10.73
N ASP A 382 -44.87 45.60 11.54
CA ASP A 382 -43.46 45.53 11.12
C ASP A 382 -42.80 44.17 11.49
N ASP A 383 -43.24 43.56 12.60
CA ASP A 383 -42.69 42.27 13.08
C ASP A 383 -43.18 41.09 12.22
N ASP A 384 -44.44 41.08 11.78
CA ASP A 384 -44.96 40.02 10.91
C ASP A 384 -44.35 40.07 9.51
N ARG A 385 -44.07 41.27 8.98
CA ARG A 385 -43.30 41.42 7.73
C ARG A 385 -41.88 40.87 7.89
N SER A 386 -41.24 41.14 9.03
CA SER A 386 -39.90 40.62 9.32
C SER A 386 -39.87 39.09 9.45
N ARG A 387 -40.91 38.48 10.01
CA ARG A 387 -41.06 37.01 10.12
C ARG A 387 -41.31 36.36 8.77
N VAL A 388 -42.16 36.95 7.93
CA VAL A 388 -42.38 36.50 6.56
C VAL A 388 -41.10 36.61 5.73
N GLU A 389 -40.30 37.67 5.91
CA GLU A 389 -39.00 37.79 5.24
C GLU A 389 -37.99 36.74 5.71
N ARG A 390 -37.95 36.44 7.02
CA ARG A 390 -37.13 35.33 7.56
C ARG A 390 -37.57 33.98 7.03
N MET A 391 -38.88 33.73 6.96
CA MET A 391 -39.44 32.51 6.36
C MET A 391 -39.01 32.38 4.90
N ARG A 392 -39.08 33.45 4.11
CA ARG A 392 -38.60 33.46 2.72
C ARG A 392 -37.11 33.16 2.60
N LYS A 393 -36.28 33.71 3.49
CA LYS A 393 -34.84 33.40 3.55
C LYS A 393 -34.58 31.95 3.91
N LEU A 394 -35.35 31.38 4.85
CA LEU A 394 -35.28 29.97 5.20
C LEU A 394 -35.74 29.07 4.06
N ASP A 395 -36.80 29.42 3.32
CA ASP A 395 -37.25 28.64 2.16
C ASP A 395 -36.20 28.63 1.03
N THR A 396 -35.55 29.77 0.75
CA THR A 396 -34.41 29.81 -0.19
C THR A 396 -33.28 28.90 0.29
N LYS A 397 -32.92 28.99 1.58
CA LYS A 397 -31.86 28.17 2.18
C LYS A 397 -32.21 26.67 2.20
N ILE A 398 -33.47 26.31 2.46
CA ILE A 398 -33.96 24.92 2.40
C ILE A 398 -33.78 24.38 0.98
N LYS A 399 -34.12 25.17 -0.04
CA LYS A 399 -33.94 24.76 -1.43
C LYS A 399 -32.46 24.53 -1.77
N GLU A 400 -31.59 25.47 -1.41
CA GLU A 400 -30.14 25.32 -1.60
C GLU A 400 -29.58 24.10 -0.85
N LEU A 401 -30.04 23.86 0.38
CA LEU A 401 -29.64 22.71 1.18
C LEU A 401 -30.20 21.39 0.63
N GLN A 402 -31.41 21.37 0.07
CA GLN A 402 -31.97 20.20 -0.60
C GLN A 402 -31.13 19.81 -1.82
N ASP A 403 -30.76 20.78 -2.65
CA ASP A 403 -29.88 20.55 -3.81
C ASP A 403 -28.49 20.08 -3.37
N ALA A 404 -27.94 20.67 -2.30
CA ALA A 404 -26.66 20.25 -1.72
C ALA A 404 -26.71 18.83 -1.12
N VAL A 405 -27.77 18.47 -0.40
CA VAL A 405 -27.97 17.12 0.18
C VAL A 405 -28.14 16.09 -0.93
N ALA A 406 -28.88 16.39 -1.99
CA ALA A 406 -29.03 15.49 -3.13
C ALA A 406 -27.68 15.22 -3.82
N THR A 407 -26.88 16.28 -4.02
CA THR A 407 -25.53 16.17 -4.60
C THR A 407 -24.58 15.40 -3.67
N ALA A 408 -24.64 15.66 -2.36
CA ALA A 408 -23.83 14.95 -1.36
C ALA A 408 -24.20 13.46 -1.27
N HIS A 409 -25.49 13.12 -1.39
CA HIS A 409 -25.97 11.75 -1.44
C HIS A 409 -25.44 11.02 -2.68
N GLU A 410 -25.63 11.59 -3.87
CA GLU A 410 -25.17 10.99 -5.13
C GLU A 410 -23.64 10.80 -5.14
N THR A 411 -22.89 11.78 -4.65
CA THR A 411 -21.43 11.69 -4.55
C THR A 411 -20.96 10.67 -3.50
N SER A 412 -21.62 10.57 -2.34
CA SER A 412 -21.31 9.56 -1.30
C SER A 412 -21.61 8.13 -1.78
N ASP A 413 -22.74 7.94 -2.46
CA ASP A 413 -23.15 6.65 -3.02
C ASP A 413 -22.19 6.21 -4.13
N ALA A 414 -21.90 7.09 -5.10
CA ALA A 414 -20.98 6.80 -6.19
C ALA A 414 -19.56 6.49 -5.66
N PHE A 415 -19.10 7.24 -4.65
CA PHE A 415 -17.81 6.99 -4.01
C PHE A 415 -17.80 5.64 -3.29
N SER A 416 -18.88 5.28 -2.58
CA SER A 416 -19.00 3.99 -1.91
C SER A 416 -18.92 2.83 -2.89
N GLU A 417 -19.59 2.93 -4.05
CA GLU A 417 -19.54 1.91 -5.10
C GLU A 417 -18.15 1.78 -5.76
N GLU A 418 -17.41 2.89 -5.91
CA GLU A 418 -16.02 2.86 -6.38
C GLU A 418 -15.10 2.20 -5.34
N VAL A 419 -15.27 2.49 -4.05
CA VAL A 419 -14.48 1.86 -2.97
C VAL A 419 -14.70 0.35 -2.88
N LEU A 420 -15.92 -0.14 -3.15
CA LEU A 420 -16.20 -1.58 -3.21
C LEU A 420 -15.42 -2.26 -4.35
N ARG A 421 -15.38 -1.63 -5.54
CA ARG A 421 -14.58 -2.11 -6.67
C ARG A 421 -13.09 -2.06 -6.37
N GLU A 422 -12.64 -0.95 -5.79
CA GLU A 422 -11.25 -0.74 -5.42
C GLU A 422 -10.77 -1.78 -4.41
N GLN A 423 -11.58 -2.11 -3.41
CA GLN A 423 -11.20 -3.13 -2.43
C GLN A 423 -10.91 -4.48 -3.10
N THR A 424 -11.70 -4.86 -4.10
CA THR A 424 -11.50 -6.10 -4.87
C THR A 424 -10.17 -6.06 -5.63
N VAL A 425 -9.88 -4.94 -6.29
CA VAL A 425 -8.60 -4.70 -6.98
C VAL A 425 -7.42 -4.79 -5.99
N PHE A 426 -7.53 -4.14 -4.85
CA PHE A 426 -6.51 -4.14 -3.80
C PHE A 426 -6.24 -5.55 -3.28
N GLN A 427 -7.29 -6.33 -2.99
CA GLN A 427 -7.12 -7.72 -2.53
C GLN A 427 -6.40 -8.57 -3.56
N TYR A 428 -6.79 -8.49 -4.83
CA TYR A 428 -6.13 -9.23 -5.91
C TYR A 428 -4.65 -8.84 -6.05
N ALA A 429 -4.36 -7.54 -6.05
CA ALA A 429 -3.00 -7.04 -6.14
C ALA A 429 -2.15 -7.46 -4.93
N LYS A 430 -2.71 -7.37 -3.72
CA LYS A 430 -2.08 -7.82 -2.47
C LYS A 430 -1.76 -9.31 -2.51
N ASP A 431 -2.72 -10.16 -2.90
CA ASP A 431 -2.53 -11.61 -2.89
C ASP A 431 -1.46 -12.05 -3.89
N ALA A 432 -1.46 -11.46 -5.09
CA ALA A 432 -0.42 -11.69 -6.08
C ALA A 432 0.96 -11.23 -5.57
N GLU A 433 1.04 -10.05 -4.94
CA GLU A 433 2.27 -9.51 -4.39
C GLU A 433 2.80 -10.33 -3.20
N MET A 434 1.92 -10.79 -2.30
CA MET A 434 2.29 -11.66 -1.18
C MET A 434 2.81 -13.01 -1.65
N LYS A 435 2.17 -13.60 -2.67
CA LYS A 435 2.62 -14.84 -3.26
C LYS A 435 4.06 -14.70 -3.79
N GLU A 436 4.31 -13.69 -4.62
CA GLU A 436 5.64 -13.39 -5.16
C GLU A 436 6.68 -13.18 -4.04
N MET A 437 6.32 -12.44 -2.99
CA MET A 437 7.19 -12.18 -1.85
C MET A 437 7.53 -13.45 -1.06
N LEU A 438 6.55 -14.33 -0.84
CA LEU A 438 6.74 -15.59 -0.12
C LEU A 438 7.47 -16.64 -0.96
N ASP A 439 7.22 -16.68 -2.27
CA ASP A 439 7.95 -17.54 -3.21
C ASP A 439 9.44 -17.18 -3.21
N ASN A 440 9.78 -15.88 -3.34
CA ASN A 440 11.16 -15.41 -3.26
C ASN A 440 11.85 -15.75 -1.92
N LEU A 441 11.10 -15.65 -0.81
CA LEU A 441 11.61 -16.04 0.50
C LEU A 441 11.89 -17.55 0.57
N ALA A 442 10.96 -18.38 0.08
CA ALA A 442 11.11 -19.82 0.05
C ALA A 442 12.29 -20.25 -0.82
N ASP A 443 12.40 -19.70 -2.02
CA ASP A 443 13.49 -19.99 -2.96
C ASP A 443 14.85 -19.64 -2.34
N GLY A 444 14.99 -18.47 -1.71
CA GLY A 444 16.23 -18.07 -1.05
C GLY A 444 16.60 -18.96 0.14
N GLN A 445 15.62 -19.42 0.92
CA GLN A 445 15.87 -20.39 2.00
C GLN A 445 16.27 -21.77 1.45
N ILE A 446 15.62 -22.24 0.39
CA ILE A 446 15.96 -23.50 -0.28
C ILE A 446 17.38 -23.45 -0.83
N GLU A 447 17.76 -22.34 -1.47
CA GLU A 447 19.12 -22.11 -1.97
C GLU A 447 20.15 -22.18 -0.84
N PHE A 448 19.89 -21.50 0.28
CA PHE A 448 20.74 -21.55 1.46
C PHE A 448 20.94 -22.98 1.98
N TYR A 449 19.86 -23.73 2.23
CA TYR A 449 19.97 -25.08 2.79
C TYR A 449 20.67 -26.04 1.83
N LYS A 450 20.46 -25.92 0.52
CA LYS A 450 21.18 -26.72 -0.48
C LYS A 450 22.69 -26.43 -0.47
N ALA A 451 23.08 -25.16 -0.47
CA ALA A 451 24.48 -24.76 -0.42
C ALA A 451 25.14 -25.21 0.89
N ALA A 452 24.47 -25.01 2.02
CA ALA A 452 24.94 -25.47 3.32
C ALA A 452 25.12 -27.00 3.36
N MET A 453 24.15 -27.76 2.84
CA MET A 453 24.26 -29.22 2.75
C MET A 453 25.49 -29.64 1.95
N GLU A 454 25.75 -29.03 0.79
CA GLU A 454 26.93 -29.34 -0.02
C GLU A 454 28.24 -29.11 0.74
N GLU A 455 28.35 -27.98 1.44
CA GLU A 455 29.54 -27.66 2.23
C GLU A 455 29.74 -28.63 3.40
N TRP A 456 28.66 -29.03 4.09
CA TRP A 456 28.73 -30.01 5.18
C TRP A 456 29.03 -31.44 4.67
N GLU A 457 28.44 -31.85 3.55
CA GLU A 457 28.72 -33.16 2.93
C GLU A 457 30.18 -33.28 2.47
N ARG A 458 30.77 -32.17 2.00
CA ARG A 458 32.18 -32.12 1.56
C ARG A 458 33.16 -32.39 2.70
N ILE A 459 32.85 -31.94 3.93
CA ILE A 459 33.76 -32.05 5.08
C ILE A 459 33.64 -33.39 5.83
N ILE A 460 32.47 -34.02 5.82
CA ILE A 460 32.21 -35.27 6.58
C ILE A 460 33.29 -36.36 6.32
N PRO A 461 33.65 -36.72 5.07
CA PRO A 461 34.63 -37.76 4.81
C PRO A 461 36.05 -37.39 5.30
N ILE A 462 36.37 -36.10 5.39
CA ILE A 462 37.68 -35.62 5.84
C ILE A 462 37.78 -35.81 7.36
N ILE A 463 36.73 -35.44 8.10
CA ILE A 463 36.68 -35.60 9.56
C ILE A 463 36.63 -37.08 9.95
N GLN A 464 35.86 -37.91 9.24
CA GLN A 464 35.77 -39.35 9.52
C GLN A 464 37.10 -40.10 9.35
N ARG A 465 38.07 -39.53 8.62
CA ARG A 465 39.41 -40.11 8.46
C ARG A 465 40.35 -39.80 9.62
N ILE A 466 39.98 -38.90 10.52
CA ILE A 466 40.77 -38.61 11.71
C ILE A 466 40.84 -39.86 12.57
N ARG A 467 42.06 -40.35 12.82
CA ARG A 467 42.33 -41.42 13.78
C ARG A 467 43.03 -40.79 14.97
N VAL A 468 42.35 -40.82 16.12
CA VAL A 468 42.98 -40.49 17.40
C VAL A 468 43.48 -41.82 17.95
N ASP A 469 44.80 -42.05 17.90
CA ASP A 469 45.40 -43.17 18.61
C ASP A 469 45.21 -42.90 20.12
N VAL A 470 44.36 -43.71 20.77
CA VAL A 470 44.03 -43.61 22.19
C VAL A 470 45.16 -44.17 23.06
#